data_AF-A0A4R6KV85-F1
#
_entry.id   AF-A0A4R6KV85-F1
#
_cell.length_a   1.000
_cell.length_b   1.000
_cell.length_c   1.000
_cell.angle_alpha   90.00
_cell.angle_beta   90.00
_cell.angle_gamma   90.00
#
_symmetry.space_group_name_H-M   'P 1'
#
loop_
_entity.id
_entity.type
_entity.pdbx_description
1 polymer ?
#
loop_
_entity_poly.entity_id
_entity_poly.type
_entity_poly.pdbx_seq_one_letter_code
_entity_poly.pdbx_strand_id
1 'polypeptide(L)'
;MSETSKDLDLILRGSGLPTEATTSDPFKTCISRTRHGRTMSKTELTSLMNVGPAVADYLSRAEITRIDQLASRDPVEIYETICERDQQRHDPCLLDTIMSAVDQANGNPMRPWWTYIPERKAG
;
A
#
# COMPACT_ATOMS: atom_id res chain seq x y z
N MET A 1 57.32 57.50 -27.33
CA MET A 1 56.71 58.49 -26.42
C MET A 1 55.32 58.77 -26.96
N SER A 2 54.32 58.30 -26.21
CA SER A 2 52.98 58.89 -26.03
C SER A 2 52.15 59.27 -27.27
N GLU A 3 50.87 59.02 -27.39
CA GLU A 3 49.85 58.26 -26.66
C GLU A 3 48.59 58.40 -27.55
N THR A 4 47.85 57.31 -27.69
CA THR A 4 46.39 57.13 -27.96
C THR A 4 45.56 58.33 -28.45
N SER A 5 44.61 58.17 -29.35
CA SER A 5 43.44 57.32 -29.11
C SER A 5 42.60 57.25 -30.39
N LYS A 6 42.39 56.03 -30.89
CA LYS A 6 41.46 55.72 -31.97
C LYS A 6 40.17 55.18 -31.37
N ASP A 7 39.09 55.72 -31.89
CA ASP A 7 37.90 55.00 -32.32
C ASP A 7 37.13 54.15 -31.30
N LEU A 8 36.06 54.78 -30.84
CA LEU A 8 34.71 54.25 -30.66
C LEU A 8 34.43 52.92 -31.41
N ASP A 9 34.23 51.83 -30.66
CA ASP A 9 33.24 50.77 -30.95
C ASP A 9 33.11 49.89 -29.69
N LEU A 10 31.99 49.90 -28.96
CA LEU A 10 30.80 49.10 -29.24
C LEU A 10 30.85 47.71 -28.54
N ILE A 11 30.06 47.62 -27.46
CA ILE A 11 29.23 46.47 -27.08
C ILE A 11 29.98 45.17 -26.68
N LEU A 12 29.79 44.71 -25.44
CA LEU A 12 29.13 43.43 -25.09
C LEU A 12 29.31 43.07 -23.60
N ARG A 13 28.22 43.24 -22.85
CA ARG A 13 27.60 42.30 -21.89
C ARG A 13 28.53 41.42 -21.03
N GLY A 14 28.46 41.62 -19.71
CA GLY A 14 28.99 40.69 -18.72
C GLY A 14 28.27 40.81 -17.38
N SER A 15 27.15 40.11 -17.26
CA SER A 15 26.24 40.01 -16.12
C SER A 15 26.94 39.71 -14.79
N GLY A 16 26.78 40.61 -13.81
CA GLY A 16 27.00 40.30 -12.40
C GLY A 16 25.77 39.63 -11.80
N LEU A 17 25.93 38.42 -11.25
CA LEU A 17 24.96 37.79 -10.35
C LEU A 17 24.93 38.54 -9.01
N PRO A 18 23.75 38.60 -8.39
CA PRO A 18 23.58 38.09 -7.03
C PRO A 18 22.52 36.96 -7.05
N THR A 19 22.92 35.71 -6.80
CA THR A 19 22.86 35.00 -5.50
C THR A 19 21.51 35.11 -4.78
N GLU A 20 20.97 33.94 -4.44
CA GLU A 20 19.79 33.67 -3.60
C GLU A 20 18.42 33.68 -4.29
N ALA A 21 18.24 32.81 -5.30
CA ALA A 21 16.92 32.25 -5.57
C ALA A 21 16.64 31.14 -4.54
N THR A 22 15.82 31.45 -3.54
CA THR A 22 15.25 30.48 -2.62
C THR A 22 14.39 29.48 -3.41
N THR A 23 14.93 28.31 -3.70
CA THR A 23 14.15 27.15 -4.16
C THR A 23 13.26 26.71 -3.01
N SER A 24 11.98 27.12 -3.07
CA SER A 24 10.92 26.43 -2.34
C SER A 24 10.66 25.10 -3.05
N ASP A 25 11.09 24.01 -2.42
CA ASP A 25 10.90 22.65 -2.91
C ASP A 25 9.42 22.25 -2.77
N PRO A 26 8.65 22.07 -3.87
CA PRO A 26 7.23 21.75 -3.80
C PRO A 26 6.95 20.35 -3.25
N PHE A 27 7.98 19.52 -3.07
CA PHE A 27 7.85 18.18 -2.47
C PHE A 27 8.01 18.16 -0.95
N LYS A 28 8.33 19.29 -0.31
CA LYS A 28 8.50 19.35 1.15
C LYS A 28 7.17 19.57 1.88
N THR A 29 6.24 18.64 1.68
CA THR A 29 5.23 18.35 2.70
C THR A 29 5.50 16.95 3.23
N CYS A 30 6.42 16.83 4.19
CA CYS A 30 6.39 15.73 5.12
C CYS A 30 5.15 15.89 6.00
N ILE A 31 3.99 15.43 5.49
CA ILE A 31 2.83 15.19 6.33
C ILE A 31 3.24 14.03 7.24
N SER A 32 3.77 14.36 8.41
CA SER A 32 3.72 13.51 9.58
C SER A 32 2.26 13.24 9.88
N ARG A 33 1.67 12.24 9.20
CA ARG A 33 0.40 11.68 9.64
C ARG A 33 0.69 10.97 10.94
N THR A 34 0.56 11.68 12.06
CA THR A 34 0.35 11.06 13.35
C THR A 34 -0.88 10.18 13.19
N ARG A 35 -0.68 8.90 12.89
CA ARG A 35 -1.75 7.91 12.97
C ARG A 35 -2.09 7.86 14.45
N HIS A 36 -3.10 8.63 14.85
CA HIS A 36 -3.72 8.48 16.15
C HIS A 36 -4.03 6.99 16.28
N GLY A 37 -3.48 6.36 17.32
CA GLY A 37 -3.68 4.95 17.61
C GLY A 37 -5.16 4.71 17.80
N ARG A 38 -5.84 4.30 16.73
CA ARG A 38 -7.19 3.74 16.82
C ARG A 38 -7.02 2.45 17.60
N THR A 39 -7.52 2.40 18.82
CA THR A 39 -7.73 1.15 19.55
C THR A 39 -8.69 0.31 18.70
N MET A 40 -8.16 -0.58 17.88
CA MET A 40 -8.94 -1.52 17.08
C MET A 40 -9.48 -2.59 18.04
N SER A 41 -10.79 -2.83 18.05
CA SER A 41 -11.34 -3.97 18.80
C SER A 41 -10.78 -5.26 18.20
N LYS A 42 -10.17 -6.09 19.05
CA LYS A 42 -9.67 -7.41 18.64
C LYS A 42 -10.88 -8.30 18.34
N THR A 43 -11.09 -8.67 17.08
CA THR A 43 -12.06 -9.71 16.70
C THR A 43 -11.40 -11.08 16.80
N GLU A 44 -12.20 -12.13 16.89
CA GLU A 44 -11.69 -13.52 16.87
C GLU A 44 -10.82 -13.77 15.62
N LEU A 45 -11.27 -13.30 14.45
CA LEU A 45 -10.52 -13.40 13.20
C LEU A 45 -9.12 -12.77 13.28
N THR A 46 -8.95 -11.65 14.00
CA THR A 46 -7.64 -10.98 14.14
C THR A 46 -6.62 -11.75 14.99
N SER A 47 -6.97 -12.93 15.55
CA SER A 47 -5.98 -13.83 16.12
C SER A 47 -5.30 -14.75 15.10
N LEU A 48 -5.81 -14.87 13.87
CA LEU A 48 -5.19 -15.65 12.81
C LEU A 48 -3.97 -14.94 12.23
N MET A 49 -2.93 -15.69 11.84
CA MET A 49 -1.80 -15.14 11.10
C MET A 49 -2.30 -14.54 9.77
N ASN A 50 -1.71 -13.42 9.35
CA ASN A 50 -2.05 -12.66 8.14
C ASN A 50 -3.41 -11.92 8.19
N VAL A 51 -4.21 -12.10 9.25
CA VAL A 51 -5.52 -11.45 9.39
C VAL A 51 -5.42 -10.23 10.30
N GLY A 52 -5.24 -9.06 9.70
CA GLY A 52 -5.39 -7.77 10.38
C GLY A 52 -6.83 -7.24 10.33
N PRO A 53 -7.13 -6.11 11.00
CA PRO A 53 -8.48 -5.52 10.98
C PRO A 53 -9.02 -5.23 9.57
N ALA A 54 -8.15 -4.89 8.61
CA ALA A 54 -8.54 -4.70 7.21
C ALA A 54 -9.01 -6.02 6.57
N VAL A 55 -8.32 -7.13 6.81
CA VAL A 55 -8.73 -8.45 6.30
C VAL A 55 -10.01 -8.92 6.98
N ALA A 56 -10.16 -8.68 8.28
CA ALA A 56 -11.40 -8.95 8.99
C ALA A 56 -12.59 -8.16 8.43
N ASP A 57 -12.39 -6.90 8.02
CA ASP A 57 -13.41 -6.12 7.32
C ASP A 57 -13.80 -6.76 5.97
N TYR A 58 -12.83 -7.21 5.18
CA TYR A 58 -13.10 -7.96 3.94
C TYR A 58 -13.90 -9.25 4.21
N LEU A 59 -13.50 -10.06 5.20
CA LEU A 59 -14.22 -11.27 5.57
C LEU A 59 -15.65 -10.98 6.02
N SER A 60 -15.88 -9.85 6.71
CA SER A 60 -17.23 -9.44 7.09
C SER A 60 -18.13 -9.15 5.89
N ARG A 61 -17.55 -8.73 4.75
CA ARG A 61 -18.30 -8.60 3.49
C ARG A 61 -18.79 -9.96 3.05
N ALA A 62 -18.10 -11.06 3.29
CA ALA A 62 -18.60 -12.42 3.03
C ALA A 62 -19.44 -13.01 4.19
N GLU A 63 -19.93 -12.18 5.12
CA GLU A 63 -20.68 -12.59 6.32
C GLU A 63 -19.89 -13.49 7.28
N ILE A 64 -18.56 -13.43 7.21
CA ILE A 64 -17.65 -14.17 8.09
C ILE A 64 -17.14 -13.24 9.18
N THR A 65 -17.45 -13.59 10.43
CA THR A 65 -17.08 -12.82 11.64
C THR A 65 -16.35 -13.65 12.69
N ARG A 66 -16.30 -14.98 12.51
CA ARG A 66 -15.71 -15.95 13.45
C ARG A 66 -14.84 -16.98 12.72
N ILE A 67 -13.91 -17.62 13.42
CA ILE A 67 -12.97 -18.59 12.81
C ILE A 67 -13.70 -19.86 12.37
N ASP A 68 -14.70 -20.33 13.13
CA ASP A 68 -15.49 -21.52 12.79
C ASP A 68 -16.22 -21.41 11.44
N GLN A 69 -16.62 -20.20 11.04
CA GLN A 69 -17.26 -19.94 9.76
C GLN A 69 -16.29 -20.08 8.56
N LEU A 70 -14.97 -19.99 8.78
CA LEU A 70 -13.96 -20.18 7.73
C LEU A 70 -13.71 -21.67 7.42
N ALA A 71 -13.70 -22.53 8.45
CA ALA A 71 -13.30 -23.94 8.34
C ALA A 71 -14.18 -24.79 7.40
N SER A 72 -15.34 -24.28 6.98
CA SER A 72 -16.29 -25.00 6.12
C SER A 72 -16.52 -24.34 4.76
N ARG A 73 -15.66 -23.41 4.37
CA ARG A 73 -15.84 -22.58 3.17
C ARG A 73 -14.68 -22.76 2.20
N ASP A 74 -14.97 -22.66 0.91
CA ASP A 74 -13.94 -22.54 -0.12
C ASP A 74 -13.36 -21.11 -0.09
N PRO A 75 -12.03 -20.94 0.05
CA PRO A 75 -11.41 -19.62 0.02
C PRO A 75 -11.64 -18.86 -1.29
N VAL A 76 -11.80 -19.56 -2.43
CA VAL A 76 -12.09 -18.94 -3.73
C VAL A 76 -13.49 -18.34 -3.73
N GLU A 77 -14.51 -19.08 -3.27
CA GLU A 77 -15.89 -18.59 -3.16
C GLU A 77 -15.99 -17.38 -2.22
N ILE A 78 -15.25 -17.39 -1.11
CA ILE A 78 -15.18 -16.24 -0.20
C ILE A 78 -14.65 -15.01 -0.94
N TYR A 79 -13.52 -15.16 -1.65
CA TYR A 79 -12.90 -14.06 -2.38
C TYR A 79 -13.80 -13.51 -3.49
N GLU A 80 -14.49 -14.40 -4.22
CA GLU A 80 -15.45 -14.00 -5.25
C GLU A 80 -16.64 -13.24 -4.66
N THR A 81 -17.21 -13.74 -3.55
CA THR A 81 -18.27 -13.04 -2.81
C THR A 81 -17.85 -11.63 -2.41
N ILE A 82 -16.61 -11.45 -1.95
CA ILE A 82 -16.06 -10.13 -1.59
C ILE A 82 -15.97 -9.24 -2.83
N CYS A 83 -15.44 -9.75 -3.94
CA CYS A 83 -15.31 -8.99 -5.19
C CYS A 83 -16.68 -8.57 -5.75
N GLU A 84 -17.67 -9.46 -5.68
CA GLU A 84 -19.04 -9.20 -6.14
C GLU A 84 -19.71 -8.10 -5.31
N ARG A 85 -19.62 -8.19 -3.97
CA ARG A 85 -20.20 -7.19 -3.06
C ARG A 85 -19.55 -5.82 -3.21
N ASP A 86 -18.26 -5.79 -3.52
CA ASP A 86 -17.51 -4.56 -3.73
C ASP A 86 -17.59 -4.03 -5.17
N GLN A 87 -18.18 -4.80 -6.08
CA GLN A 87 -18.24 -4.51 -7.51
C GLN A 87 -16.86 -4.22 -8.14
N GLN A 88 -15.80 -4.82 -7.59
CA GLN A 88 -14.43 -4.70 -8.09
C GLN A 88 -13.64 -5.99 -7.86
N ARG A 89 -12.62 -6.22 -8.70
CA ARG A 89 -11.62 -7.26 -8.42
C ARG A 89 -10.57 -6.70 -7.48
N HIS A 90 -10.31 -7.42 -6.40
CA HIS A 90 -9.23 -7.09 -5.46
C HIS A 90 -7.89 -7.66 -5.93
N ASP A 91 -6.82 -7.30 -5.22
CA ASP A 91 -5.52 -7.89 -5.47
C ASP A 91 -5.52 -9.39 -5.12
N PRO A 92 -4.83 -10.23 -5.91
CA PRO A 92 -4.81 -11.68 -5.68
C PRO A 92 -4.13 -12.09 -4.36
N CYS A 93 -3.35 -11.20 -3.73
CA CYS A 93 -2.79 -11.46 -2.40
C CYS A 93 -3.87 -11.53 -1.30
N LEU A 94 -5.05 -10.95 -1.54
CA LEU A 94 -6.20 -11.13 -0.65
C LEU A 94 -6.68 -12.59 -0.69
N LEU A 95 -6.75 -13.21 -1.86
CA LEU A 95 -7.09 -14.63 -1.99
C LEU A 95 -6.05 -15.52 -1.28
N ASP A 96 -4.76 -15.25 -1.48
CA ASP A 96 -3.69 -15.99 -0.77
C ASP A 96 -3.81 -15.86 0.77
N THR A 97 -4.24 -14.70 1.24
CA THR A 97 -4.52 -14.46 2.68
C THR A 97 -5.75 -15.22 3.17
N ILE A 98 -6.81 -15.29 2.36
CA ILE A 98 -8.03 -16.05 2.68
C ILE A 98 -7.73 -17.55 2.70
N MET A 99 -6.96 -18.08 1.74
CA MET A 99 -6.48 -19.47 1.73
C MET A 99 -5.73 -19.78 3.04
N SER A 100 -4.80 -18.92 3.44
CA SER A 100 -4.08 -19.05 4.71
C SER A 100 -5.00 -19.02 5.94
N ALA A 101 -6.05 -18.20 5.94
CA ALA A 101 -6.99 -18.09 7.05
C ALA A 101 -7.89 -19.34 7.16
N VAL A 102 -8.39 -19.85 6.03
CA VAL A 102 -9.19 -21.09 5.97
C VAL A 102 -8.34 -22.29 6.40
N ASP A 103 -7.10 -22.40 5.93
CA ASP A 103 -6.20 -23.48 6.32
C ASP A 103 -5.93 -23.52 7.83
N GLN A 104 -5.67 -22.35 8.44
CA GLN A 104 -5.55 -22.22 9.90
C GLN A 104 -6.85 -22.57 10.63
N ALA A 105 -8.01 -22.14 10.11
CA ALA A 105 -9.31 -22.47 10.69
C ALA A 105 -9.60 -23.97 10.67
N ASN A 106 -9.06 -24.68 9.67
CA ASN A 106 -9.07 -26.15 9.58
C ASN A 106 -8.08 -26.86 10.51
N GLY A 107 -7.34 -26.11 11.33
CA GLY A 107 -6.38 -26.64 12.30
C GLY A 107 -4.99 -26.91 11.73
N ASN A 108 -4.71 -26.50 10.48
CA ASN A 108 -3.37 -26.64 9.92
C ASN A 108 -2.40 -25.58 10.49
N PRO A 109 -1.08 -25.82 10.46
CA PRO A 109 -0.09 -24.89 10.99
C PRO A 109 -0.14 -23.51 10.32
N MET A 110 0.10 -22.46 11.10
CA MET A 110 0.21 -21.09 10.59
C MET A 110 1.37 -20.98 9.59
N ARG A 111 1.11 -20.38 8.43
CA ARG A 111 2.10 -20.15 7.37
C ARG A 111 1.96 -18.72 6.84
N PRO A 112 3.06 -18.10 6.39
CA PRO A 112 2.96 -16.83 5.68
C PRO A 112 2.10 -16.96 4.42
N TRP A 113 1.27 -15.96 4.11
CA TRP A 113 0.31 -16.03 2.99
C TRP A 113 0.97 -16.33 1.62
N TRP A 114 2.22 -15.92 1.39
CA TRP A 114 2.89 -16.16 0.11
C TRP A 114 3.17 -17.63 -0.19
N THR A 115 3.07 -18.53 0.81
CA THR A 115 3.19 -19.98 0.57
C THR A 115 2.05 -20.54 -0.27
N TYR A 116 0.92 -19.83 -0.36
CA TYR A 116 -0.27 -20.24 -1.11
C TYR A 116 -0.26 -19.73 -2.57
N ILE A 117 0.72 -18.90 -2.96
CA ILE A 117 0.86 -18.42 -4.35
C ILE A 117 0.92 -19.57 -5.38
N PRO A 118 1.68 -20.66 -5.16
CA PRO A 118 1.72 -21.77 -6.12
C PRO A 118 0.35 -22.44 -6.28
N GLU A 119 -0.39 -22.63 -5.18
CA GLU A 119 -1.72 -23.21 -5.18
C GLU A 119 -2.70 -22.34 -5.95
N ARG A 120 -2.74 -21.03 -5.66
CA ARG A 120 -3.57 -20.08 -6.42
C ARG A 120 -3.23 -20.06 -7.91
N LYS A 121 -1.95 -20.18 -8.28
CA LYS A 121 -1.51 -20.17 -9.69
C LYS A 121 -1.77 -21.48 -10.43
N ALA A 122 -2.02 -22.57 -9.70
CA ALA A 122 -2.36 -23.85 -10.29
C ALA A 122 -3.84 -23.94 -10.67
N GLY A 123 -4.68 -23.06 -10.11
CA GLY A 123 -6.10 -22.87 -10.44
C GLY A 123 -6.35 -21.84 -11.52
#